data_AF-A0A1H3BHX0-F1
#
_entry.id   AF-A0A1H3BHX0-F1
#
_cell.length_a   1.000
_cell.length_b   1.000
_cell.length_c   1.000
_cell.angle_alpha   90.00
_cell.angle_beta   90.00
_cell.angle_gamma   90.00
#
_symmetry.space_group_name_H-M   'P 1'
#
loop_
_entity.id
_entity.type
_entity.pdbx_description
1 polymer ?
#
loop_
_entity_poly.entity_id
_entity_poly.type
_entity_poly.pdbx_seq_one_letter_code
_entity_poly.pdbx_strand_id
1 'polypeptide(L)'
;MEGIKRKCALCENESDLMQSHIIPKFVFRYLKKASFTGRLRNVSTPNNPLQDGDKMSLLCAQCESLFNANETQFANQVFFSFKKDGFNGLSYDVWLHQLDGLHLVGQKN
;
A
#
# COMPACT_ATOMS: atom_id res chain seq x y z
N MET A 1 19.79 -22.12 4.41
CA MET A 1 19.14 -21.90 3.10
C MET A 1 19.41 -20.45 2.75
N GLU A 2 20.33 -20.18 1.82
CA GLU A 2 20.52 -18.81 1.32
C GLU A 2 19.32 -18.43 0.46
N GLY A 3 18.56 -17.43 0.89
CA GLY A 3 17.45 -16.86 0.13
C GLY A 3 17.97 -16.13 -1.10
N ILE A 4 17.23 -16.23 -2.22
CA ILE A 4 17.53 -15.47 -3.43
C ILE A 4 17.25 -13.99 -3.12
N LYS A 5 18.31 -13.20 -2.93
CA LYS A 5 18.20 -11.75 -2.77
C LYS A 5 17.80 -11.11 -4.09
N ARG A 6 16.90 -10.13 -4.02
CA ARG A 6 16.48 -9.33 -5.18
C ARG A 6 16.51 -7.86 -4.82
N LYS A 7 16.55 -7.02 -5.85
CA LYS A 7 16.55 -5.56 -5.71
C LYS A 7 15.19 -5.08 -5.20
N CYS A 8 15.17 -4.35 -4.08
CA CYS A 8 13.97 -3.70 -3.57
C CYS A 8 13.53 -2.56 -4.50
N ALA A 9 12.25 -2.49 -4.84
CA ALA A 9 11.75 -1.48 -5.78
C ALA A 9 11.77 -0.04 -5.22
N LEU A 10 11.79 0.14 -3.89
CA LEU A 10 11.77 1.47 -3.27
C LEU A 10 13.17 1.98 -2.91
N CYS A 11 14.02 1.13 -2.33
CA CYS A 11 15.35 1.55 -1.84
C CYS A 11 16.50 1.03 -2.68
N GLU A 12 16.21 0.23 -3.70
CA GLU A 12 17.21 -0.30 -4.64
C GLU A 12 18.28 -1.22 -4.03
N ASN A 13 18.20 -1.54 -2.75
CA ASN A 13 19.13 -2.46 -2.09
C ASN A 13 18.75 -3.92 -2.34
N GLU A 14 19.76 -4.78 -2.44
CA GLU A 14 19.55 -6.23 -2.49
C GLU A 14 19.15 -6.78 -1.12
N SER A 15 18.01 -7.45 -1.07
CA SER A 15 17.46 -7.99 0.17
C SER A 15 16.43 -9.08 -0.10
N ASP A 16 15.99 -9.75 0.96
CA ASP A 16 14.83 -10.63 0.90
C ASP A 16 13.56 -9.78 0.76
N LEU A 17 12.84 -9.97 -0.35
CA LEU A 17 11.63 -9.20 -0.63
C LEU A 17 10.41 -9.85 0.03
N MET A 18 9.55 -8.99 0.58
CA MET A 18 8.28 -9.37 1.19
C MET A 18 7.15 -9.37 0.15
N GLN A 19 6.06 -10.07 0.48
CA GLN A 19 4.82 -10.04 -0.31
C GLN A 19 4.06 -8.74 -0.07
N SER A 20 4.40 -7.72 -0.86
CA SER A 20 3.78 -6.40 -0.83
C SER A 20 2.43 -6.42 -1.55
N HIS A 21 1.46 -5.66 -1.05
CA HIS A 21 0.17 -5.47 -1.73
C HIS A 21 0.34 -4.48 -2.89
N ILE A 22 -0.19 -4.80 -4.07
CA ILE A 22 -0.20 -3.87 -5.20
C ILE A 22 -1.20 -2.74 -4.95
N ILE A 23 -2.37 -3.10 -4.41
CA ILE A 23 -3.41 -2.17 -4.00
C ILE A 23 -3.47 -2.17 -2.47
N PRO A 24 -3.39 -0.99 -1.81
CA PRO A 24 -3.33 -0.91 -0.36
C PRO A 24 -4.44 -1.71 0.34
N LYS A 25 -4.11 -2.39 1.44
CA LYS A 25 -5.05 -3.23 2.18
C LYS A 25 -6.30 -2.48 2.65
N PHE A 26 -6.17 -1.18 2.94
CA PHE A 26 -7.29 -0.35 3.37
C PHE A 26 -8.35 -0.19 2.27
N VAL A 27 -7.95 -0.18 1.00
CA VAL A 27 -8.87 -0.09 -0.15
C VAL A 27 -9.75 -1.32 -0.21
N PHE A 28 -9.19 -2.53 -0.08
CA PHE A 28 -9.97 -3.76 -0.05
C PHE A 28 -10.92 -3.81 1.15
N ARG A 29 -10.49 -3.35 2.33
CA ARG A 29 -11.35 -3.25 3.52
C ARG A 29 -12.52 -2.29 3.28
N TYR A 30 -12.24 -1.12 2.70
CA TYR A 30 -13.26 -0.15 2.35
C TYR A 30 -14.27 -0.73 1.33
N LEU A 31 -13.78 -1.32 0.24
CA LEU A 31 -14.64 -1.92 -0.79
C LEU A 31 -15.51 -3.05 -0.25
N LYS A 32 -14.98 -3.90 0.65
CA LYS A 32 -15.79 -4.93 1.32
C LYS A 32 -16.92 -4.30 2.14
N LYS A 33 -16.63 -3.23 2.89
CA LYS A 33 -17.63 -2.52 3.71
C LYS A 33 -18.68 -1.80 2.84
N ALA A 34 -18.28 -1.26 1.70
CA ALA A 34 -19.16 -0.59 0.76
C ALA A 34 -19.97 -1.56 -0.12
N SER A 35 -19.56 -2.82 -0.23
CA SER A 35 -20.26 -3.87 -0.97
C SER A 35 -21.52 -4.31 -0.23
N PHE A 36 -22.65 -4.38 -0.93
CA PHE A 36 -23.92 -4.87 -0.39
C PHE A 36 -23.79 -6.27 0.24
N THR A 37 -22.94 -7.13 -0.34
CA THR A 37 -22.77 -8.52 0.13
C THR A 37 -21.66 -8.68 1.18
N GLY A 38 -20.91 -7.62 1.50
CA GLY A 38 -19.73 -7.69 2.36
C GLY A 38 -18.55 -8.49 1.77
N ARG A 39 -18.66 -8.92 0.51
CA ARG A 39 -17.69 -9.80 -0.17
C ARG A 39 -17.23 -9.16 -1.48
N LEU A 40 -15.97 -9.41 -1.82
CA LEU A 40 -15.38 -9.12 -3.12
C LEU A 40 -15.16 -10.43 -3.87
N ARG A 41 -15.21 -10.40 -5.19
CA ARG A 41 -15.00 -11.56 -6.06
C ARG A 41 -14.03 -11.17 -7.17
N ASN A 42 -13.18 -12.10 -7.57
CA ASN A 42 -12.35 -11.95 -8.76
C ASN A 42 -13.09 -12.59 -9.95
N VAL A 43 -12.96 -12.02 -11.15
CA VAL A 43 -13.50 -12.57 -12.41
C VAL A 43 -12.93 -13.97 -12.67
N SER A 44 -11.68 -14.21 -12.30
CA SER A 44 -11.03 -15.52 -12.46
C SER A 44 -11.59 -16.60 -11.51
N THR A 45 -12.13 -16.21 -10.35
CA THR A 45 -12.60 -17.13 -9.30
C THR A 45 -13.88 -16.62 -8.63
N PRO A 46 -15.00 -16.52 -9.37
CA PRO A 46 -16.21 -15.85 -8.91
C PRO A 46 -16.90 -16.52 -7.71
N ASN A 47 -16.71 -17.84 -7.56
CA ASN A 47 -17.30 -18.60 -6.45
C ASN A 47 -16.53 -18.46 -5.13
N ASN A 48 -15.30 -17.93 -5.17
CA ASN A 48 -14.47 -17.75 -3.98
C ASN A 48 -14.43 -16.26 -3.57
N PRO A 49 -14.84 -15.92 -2.34
CA PRO A 49 -14.68 -14.57 -1.83
C PRO A 49 -13.20 -14.19 -1.77
N LEU A 50 -12.84 -13.06 -2.36
CA LEU A 50 -11.49 -12.51 -2.32
C LEU A 50 -11.16 -12.11 -0.88
N GLN A 51 -10.28 -12.90 -0.25
CA GLN A 51 -9.88 -12.69 1.15
C GLN A 51 -8.86 -11.58 1.31
N ASP A 52 -7.87 -11.52 0.43
CA ASP A 52 -6.83 -10.49 0.41
C ASP A 52 -6.56 -10.05 -1.03
N GLY A 53 -5.97 -8.88 -1.19
CA GLY A 53 -5.56 -8.38 -2.51
C GLY A 53 -4.40 -9.17 -3.12
N ASP A 54 -4.17 -8.95 -4.40
CA ASP A 54 -3.00 -9.51 -5.10
C ASP A 54 -1.70 -8.94 -4.51
N LYS A 55 -0.73 -9.83 -4.33
CA LYS A 55 0.59 -9.51 -3.76
C LYS A 55 1.70 -9.95 -4.68
N MET A 56 2.84 -9.29 -4.56
CA MET A 56 4.07 -9.65 -5.24
C MET A 56 5.30 -9.35 -4.39
N SER A 57 6.39 -10.07 -4.65
CA SER A 57 7.70 -9.77 -4.06
C SER A 57 8.24 -8.44 -4.60
N LEU A 58 8.10 -7.36 -3.82
CA LEU A 58 8.41 -6.00 -4.29
C LEU A 58 9.35 -5.22 -3.37
N LEU A 59 9.03 -5.19 -2.07
CA LEU A 59 9.75 -4.36 -1.09
C LEU A 59 10.49 -5.19 -0.06
N CYS A 60 11.60 -4.67 0.44
CA CYS A 60 12.26 -5.21 1.63
C CYS A 60 11.43 -4.88 2.87
N ALA A 61 11.69 -5.59 3.99
CA ALA A 61 10.93 -5.39 5.23
C ALA A 61 10.91 -3.94 5.76
N GLN A 62 12.02 -3.22 5.61
CA GLN A 62 12.13 -1.83 6.05
C GLN A 62 11.24 -0.91 5.19
N CYS A 63 11.32 -1.06 3.87
CA CYS A 63 10.49 -0.32 2.92
C CYS A 63 9.01 -0.66 3.07
N GLU A 64 8.66 -1.92 3.30
CA GLU A 64 7.28 -2.34 3.53
C GLU A 64 6.69 -1.65 4.78
N SER A 65 7.47 -1.55 5.86
CA SER A 65 7.03 -0.85 7.07
C SER A 65 6.83 0.65 6.85
N LEU A 66 7.74 1.30 6.12
CA LEU A 66 7.61 2.72 5.75
C LEU A 66 6.39 2.94 4.87
N PHE A 67 6.22 2.10 3.85
CA PHE A 67 5.10 2.18 2.92
C PHE A 67 3.76 2.00 3.64
N ASN A 68 3.67 1.05 4.58
CA ASN A 68 2.46 0.85 5.38
C ASN A 68 2.07 2.07 6.22
N ALA A 69 3.05 2.75 6.82
CA ALA A 69 2.82 3.97 7.58
C ALA A 69 2.27 5.09 6.67
N ASN A 70 2.88 5.27 5.51
CA ASN A 70 2.45 6.23 4.50
C ASN A 70 1.04 5.95 3.98
N GLU A 71 0.72 4.69 3.64
CA GLU A 71 -0.62 4.28 3.23
C GLU A 71 -1.67 4.58 4.31
N THR A 72 -1.33 4.30 5.57
CA THR A 72 -2.24 4.54 6.71
C THR A 72 -2.51 6.03 6.87
N GLN A 73 -1.48 6.86 6.76
CA GLN A 73 -1.62 8.30 6.81
C GLN A 73 -2.47 8.83 5.65
N PHE A 74 -2.19 8.39 4.42
CA PHE A 74 -2.97 8.74 3.24
C PHE A 74 -4.45 8.34 3.40
N ALA A 75 -4.72 7.13 3.89
CA ALA A 75 -6.08 6.65 4.10
C ALA A 75 -6.86 7.58 5.03
N ASN A 76 -6.26 7.95 6.16
CA ASN A 76 -6.91 8.76 7.18
C ASN A 76 -7.05 10.23 6.80
N GLN A 77 -6.01 10.83 6.21
CA GLN A 77 -5.97 12.27 5.96
C GLN A 77 -6.60 12.65 4.62
N VAL A 78 -6.47 11.78 3.60
CA VAL A 78 -6.96 12.06 2.25
C VAL A 78 -8.19 11.24 1.93
N PHE A 79 -8.07 9.91 1.91
CA PHE A 79 -9.10 9.06 1.32
C PHE A 79 -10.43 9.12 2.07
N PHE A 80 -10.41 8.94 3.41
CA PHE A 80 -11.64 8.96 4.20
C PHE A 80 -12.24 10.37 4.31
N SER A 81 -11.41 11.41 4.44
CA SER A 81 -11.84 12.81 4.40
C SER A 81 -12.56 13.13 3.09
N PHE A 82 -11.95 12.78 1.95
CA PHE A 82 -12.53 12.97 0.63
C PHE A 82 -13.86 12.21 0.47
N LYS A 83 -13.93 10.96 0.95
CA LYS A 83 -15.16 10.16 0.85
C LYS A 83 -16.32 10.70 1.67
N LYS A 84 -16.03 11.35 2.80
CA LYS A 84 -17.05 11.87 3.70
C LYS A 84 -17.59 13.22 3.23
N ASP A 85 -16.69 14.14 2.92
CA ASP A 85 -17.04 15.57 2.75
C ASP A 85 -16.78 16.09 1.32
N GLY A 86 -16.30 15.24 0.40
CA GLY A 86 -15.86 15.63 -0.94
C GLY A 86 -14.46 16.24 -0.95
N PHE A 87 -13.99 16.69 -2.12
CA PHE A 87 -12.70 17.39 -2.21
C PHE A 87 -12.87 18.86 -1.89
N ASN A 88 -12.52 19.24 -0.66
CA ASN A 88 -12.59 20.63 -0.21
C ASN A 88 -11.19 21.27 -0.12
N GLY A 89 -10.23 20.72 -0.87
CA GLY A 89 -8.81 21.10 -0.84
C GLY A 89 -8.00 20.23 0.12
N LEU A 90 -6.70 20.13 -0.18
CA LEU A 90 -5.70 19.51 0.70
C LEU A 90 -4.70 20.61 1.09
N SER A 91 -4.50 20.81 2.39
CA SER A 91 -3.39 21.63 2.87
C SER A 91 -2.10 20.88 2.57
N TYR A 92 -1.21 21.51 1.81
CA TYR A 92 0.09 20.92 1.52
C TYR A 92 0.95 20.98 2.78
N ASP A 93 1.26 19.81 3.35
CA ASP A 93 2.07 19.66 4.56
C ASP A 93 3.25 18.71 4.33
N VAL A 94 4.25 18.78 5.21
CA VAL A 94 5.54 18.07 5.10
C VAL A 94 5.38 16.56 4.87
N TRP A 95 4.33 15.95 5.41
CA TRP A 95 4.07 14.53 5.26
C TRP A 95 3.68 14.13 3.83
N LEU A 96 3.15 15.06 3.01
CA LEU A 96 2.80 14.77 1.62
C LEU A 96 4.06 14.54 0.76
N HIS A 97 5.16 15.21 1.07
CA HIS A 97 6.48 14.92 0.46
C HIS A 97 6.97 13.49 0.73
N GLN A 98 6.48 12.86 1.81
CA GLN A 98 6.83 11.48 2.15
C GLN A 98 6.06 10.47 1.30
N LEU A 99 4.91 10.86 0.72
CA LEU A 99 4.23 10.09 -0.33
C LEU A 99 4.95 10.18 -1.67
N ASP A 100 5.63 11.30 -1.95
CA ASP A 100 6.52 11.48 -3.12
C ASP A 100 7.88 10.77 -2.94
N GLY A 101 8.07 10.08 -1.81
CA GLY A 101 9.35 9.66 -1.27
C GLY A 101 10.04 8.46 -1.95
N LEU A 102 10.45 8.63 -3.21
CA LEU A 102 11.64 7.99 -3.79
C LEU A 102 12.96 8.56 -3.19
N HIS A 103 12.89 9.61 -2.36
CA HIS A 103 14.07 10.40 -1.97
C HIS A 103 14.68 10.09 -0.59
N LEU A 104 14.04 9.26 0.26
CA LEU A 104 14.49 9.08 1.66
C LEU A 104 15.15 7.74 1.98
N VAL A 105 15.10 6.75 1.07
CA VAL A 105 15.68 5.42 1.37
C VAL A 105 17.10 5.25 0.82
N GLY A 106 17.61 6.24 0.08
CA GLY A 106 18.93 6.20 -0.58
C GLY A 106 20.04 7.04 0.07
N GLN A 107 19.76 7.85 1.10
CA GLN A 107 20.81 8.61 1.79
C GLN A 107 21.43 7.80 2.93
N LYS A 108 22.23 6.80 2.58
CA LYS A 108 23.30 6.31 3.46
C LYS A 108 24.61 6.38 2.67
N ASN A 109 25.40 7.41 2.98
CA ASN A 109 26.84 7.40 2.77
C ASN A 109 27.47 6.29 3.62
#